data_AF-A0A815YBD2-F1
#
_entry.id   AF-A0A815YBD2-F1
#
_cell.length_a   1.000
_cell.length_b   1.000
_cell.length_c   1.000
_cell.angle_alpha   90.00
_cell.angle_beta   90.00
_cell.angle_gamma   90.00
#
_symmetry.space_group_name_H-M   'P 1'
#
loop_
_entity.id
_entity.type
_entity.pdbx_description
1 polymer ?
#
loop_
_entity_poly.entity_id
_entity_poly.type
_entity_poly.pdbx_seq_one_letter_code
_entity_poly.pdbx_strand_id
1 'polypeptide(L)'
;HGCVYVKRNAKVELDTLRKRMSKIKQGGLPVWLVIFPEGTRYSLDNNNEAIQRSKMFSDKRGLVPFEHVLYPRSGATVAALDVLRANLDAVYDVTVMYSDTYDNENQRRLSAPSMPEYCEGKSSSLHLHIKRIPINNIPLSVEQVSSWLYDRFVEKDRILGQFYEYAQSSSFKSSDIIIDETDRPLRVTLPLKETFFACTFISMATAPFLLTSQGRQMYWKIWAFGTPICYLWMKLFSKAR
;
A
#
# COMPACT_ATOMS: atom_id res chain seq x y z
N HIS A 1 1.44 13.51 -8.16
CA HIS A 1 0.65 12.34 -7.73
C HIS A 1 -0.80 12.74 -7.55
N GLY A 2 -1.75 12.05 -8.19
CA GLY A 2 -3.19 12.26 -7.98
C GLY A 2 -3.82 10.97 -7.46
N CYS A 3 -4.47 11.02 -6.29
CA CYS A 3 -5.21 9.89 -5.76
C CYS A 3 -6.69 10.05 -6.13
N VAL A 4 -7.26 9.09 -6.86
CA VAL A 4 -8.71 9.06 -7.10
C VAL A 4 -9.33 8.09 -6.10
N TYR A 5 -9.97 8.65 -5.07
CA TYR A 5 -10.75 7.86 -4.12
C TYR A 5 -12.12 7.55 -4.72
N VAL A 6 -12.48 6.27 -4.70
CA VAL A 6 -13.82 5.79 -5.08
C VAL A 6 -14.56 5.45 -3.79
N LYS A 7 -15.67 6.13 -3.51
CA LYS A 7 -16.51 5.85 -2.34
C LYS A 7 -17.36 4.60 -2.59
N ARG A 8 -17.91 4.07 -1.50
CA ARG A 8 -18.60 2.77 -1.47
C ARG A 8 -19.95 2.74 -2.20
N ASN A 9 -20.45 3.88 -2.69
CA ASN A 9 -21.79 3.96 -3.26
C ASN A 9 -21.83 4.73 -4.58
N ALA A 10 -22.76 4.32 -5.44
CA ALA A 10 -23.14 4.87 -6.73
C ALA A 10 -22.23 4.52 -7.92
N LYS A 11 -22.81 3.72 -8.84
CA LYS A 11 -22.43 3.54 -10.26
C LYS A 11 -21.93 4.84 -10.93
N VAL A 12 -22.48 5.98 -10.53
CA VAL A 12 -22.10 7.35 -10.93
C VAL A 12 -20.62 7.69 -10.67
N GLU A 13 -20.03 7.19 -9.58
CA GLU A 13 -18.61 7.41 -9.29
C GLU A 13 -17.68 6.56 -10.17
N LEU A 14 -18.10 5.35 -10.55
CA LEU A 14 -17.34 4.52 -11.51
C LEU A 14 -17.32 5.17 -12.90
N ASP A 15 -18.41 5.81 -13.32
CA ASP A 15 -18.42 6.54 -14.59
C ASP A 15 -17.54 7.80 -14.53
N THR A 16 -17.50 8.46 -13.37
CA THR A 16 -16.56 9.58 -13.13
C THR A 16 -15.11 9.09 -13.16
N LEU A 17 -14.82 7.93 -12.57
CA LEU A 17 -13.52 7.28 -12.61
C LEU A 17 -13.10 6.97 -14.06
N ARG A 18 -13.99 6.34 -14.84
CA ARG A 18 -13.78 6.07 -16.26
C ARG A 18 -13.46 7.34 -17.03
N LYS A 19 -14.25 8.40 -16.87
CA LYS A 19 -14.01 9.71 -17.53
C LYS A 19 -12.64 10.28 -17.19
N ARG A 20 -12.19 10.18 -15.93
CA ARG A 20 -10.86 10.64 -15.51
C ARG A 20 -9.75 9.79 -16.14
N MET A 21 -9.89 8.47 -16.15
CA MET A 21 -8.94 7.56 -16.79
C MET A 21 -8.86 7.80 -18.30
N SER A 22 -9.99 8.08 -18.97
CA SER A 22 -10.00 8.42 -20.40
C SER A 22 -9.24 9.71 -20.69
N LYS A 23 -9.36 10.73 -19.82
CA LYS A 23 -8.56 11.95 -19.96
C LYS A 23 -7.06 11.68 -19.80
N ILE A 24 -6.68 10.83 -18.86
CA ILE A 24 -5.28 10.43 -18.66
C ILE A 24 -4.76 9.69 -19.90
N LYS A 25 -5.55 8.76 -20.43
CA LYS A 25 -5.25 8.03 -21.69
C LYS A 25 -5.05 8.98 -22.88
N GLN A 26 -5.91 9.99 -23.03
CA GLN A 26 -5.78 11.01 -24.07
C GLN A 26 -4.54 11.89 -23.92
N GLY A 27 -4.05 12.07 -22.69
CA GLY A 27 -2.85 12.86 -22.41
C GLY A 27 -1.54 12.22 -22.90
N GLY A 28 -1.54 10.92 -23.27
CA GLY A 28 -0.39 10.24 -23.85
C GLY A 28 0.83 10.07 -22.93
N LEU A 29 0.73 10.45 -21.66
CA LEU A 29 1.82 10.35 -20.69
C LEU A 29 1.88 8.94 -20.08
N PRO A 30 3.08 8.38 -19.83
CA PRO A 30 3.22 7.13 -19.10
C PRO A 30 2.73 7.31 -17.66
N VAL A 31 1.76 6.51 -17.23
CA VAL A 31 1.16 6.59 -15.89
C VAL A 31 1.19 5.25 -15.17
N TRP A 32 1.39 5.31 -13.86
CA TRP A 32 1.22 4.18 -12.95
C TRP A 32 -0.11 4.32 -12.21
N LEU A 33 -0.97 3.31 -12.33
CA LEU A 33 -2.23 3.24 -11.59
C LEU A 33 -2.12 2.16 -10.52
N VAL A 34 -2.28 2.56 -9.26
CA VAL A 34 -2.32 1.64 -8.12
C VAL A 34 -3.78 1.51 -7.66
N ILE A 35 -4.26 0.29 -7.56
CA ILE A 35 -5.62 -0.03 -7.09
C ILE A 35 -5.48 -0.88 -5.83
N PHE A 36 -6.29 -0.59 -4.81
CA PHE A 36 -6.39 -1.38 -3.58
C PHE A 36 -7.76 -2.07 -3.54
N PRO A 37 -7.89 -3.31 -4.05
CA PRO A 37 -9.20 -3.98 -4.15
C PRO A 37 -9.89 -4.21 -2.80
N GLU A 38 -9.13 -4.38 -1.71
CA GLU A 38 -9.67 -4.52 -0.35
C GLU A 38 -10.41 -3.24 0.13
N GLY A 39 -10.01 -2.08 -0.41
CA GLY A 39 -10.58 -0.77 -0.08
C GLY A 39 -10.25 -0.25 1.33
N THR A 40 -9.67 -1.07 2.19
CA THR A 40 -9.14 -0.72 3.50
C THR A 40 -8.05 -1.72 3.86
N ARG A 41 -7.29 -1.43 4.92
CA ARG A 41 -6.22 -2.30 5.39
C ARG A 41 -6.79 -3.39 6.29
N TYR A 42 -6.32 -4.62 6.11
CA TYR A 42 -6.52 -5.68 7.08
C TYR A 42 -5.84 -5.32 8.41
N SER A 43 -6.62 -5.19 9.49
CA SER A 43 -6.11 -4.89 10.84
C SER A 43 -6.98 -5.56 11.89
N LEU A 44 -6.32 -6.25 12.82
CA LEU A 44 -6.96 -7.01 13.88
C LEU A 44 -7.38 -6.11 15.04
N ASP A 45 -6.59 -5.07 15.35
CA ASP A 45 -6.78 -4.23 16.54
C ASP A 45 -7.88 -3.17 16.34
N ASN A 46 -7.94 -2.57 15.14
CA ASN A 46 -8.78 -1.40 14.89
C ASN A 46 -9.96 -1.66 13.93
N ASN A 47 -9.97 -2.78 13.20
CA ASN A 47 -10.87 -2.95 12.04
C ASN A 47 -11.52 -4.34 11.96
N ASN A 48 -11.88 -4.92 13.11
CA ASN A 48 -12.62 -6.18 13.18
C ASN A 48 -13.94 -6.10 12.39
N GLU A 49 -14.57 -4.92 12.31
CA GLU A 49 -15.75 -4.70 11.47
C GLU A 49 -15.52 -4.95 9.98
N ALA A 50 -14.37 -4.54 9.41
CA ALA A 50 -14.10 -4.77 7.99
C ALA A 50 -13.88 -6.25 7.70
N ILE A 51 -13.19 -6.95 8.60
CA ILE A 51 -12.99 -8.41 8.53
C ILE A 51 -14.35 -9.12 8.63
N GLN A 52 -15.18 -8.77 9.62
CA GLN A 52 -16.52 -9.32 9.77
C GLN A 52 -17.40 -9.06 8.55
N ARG A 53 -17.42 -7.82 8.02
CA ARG A 53 -18.16 -7.49 6.79
C ARG A 53 -17.67 -8.28 5.59
N SER A 54 -16.35 -8.51 5.50
CA SER A 54 -15.74 -9.34 4.46
C SER A 54 -16.21 -10.78 4.56
N LYS A 55 -16.16 -11.38 5.76
CA LYS A 55 -16.62 -12.76 6.00
C LYS A 55 -18.11 -12.92 5.68
N MET A 56 -18.96 -12.03 6.20
CA MET A 56 -20.40 -12.02 5.87
C MET A 56 -20.66 -11.88 4.36
N PHE A 57 -19.81 -11.15 3.63
CA PHE A 57 -19.96 -11.01 2.18
C PHE A 57 -19.60 -12.30 1.44
N SER A 58 -18.55 -13.00 1.87
CA SER A 58 -18.21 -14.34 1.37
C SER A 58 -19.32 -15.34 1.66
N ASP A 59 -19.82 -15.38 2.90
CA ASP A 59 -20.88 -16.30 3.34
C ASP A 59 -22.16 -16.12 2.52
N LYS A 60 -22.58 -14.85 2.30
CA LYS A 60 -23.74 -14.52 1.47
C LYS A 60 -23.62 -14.99 0.02
N ARG A 61 -22.40 -15.22 -0.47
CA ARG A 61 -22.12 -15.71 -1.82
C ARG A 61 -21.81 -17.21 -1.85
N GLY A 62 -21.86 -17.89 -0.70
CA GLY A 62 -21.47 -19.30 -0.59
C GLY A 62 -19.98 -19.53 -0.86
N LEU A 63 -19.14 -18.52 -0.65
CA LEU A 63 -17.69 -18.59 -0.84
C LEU A 63 -16.99 -18.79 0.50
N VAL A 64 -15.86 -19.49 0.48
CA VAL A 64 -15.02 -19.65 1.67
C VAL A 64 -14.49 -18.27 2.12
N PRO A 65 -14.69 -17.87 3.39
CA PRO A 65 -14.14 -16.63 3.91
C PRO A 65 -12.61 -16.68 3.96
N PHE A 66 -11.97 -15.61 3.51
CA PHE A 66 -10.52 -15.43 3.63
C PHE A 66 -10.10 -15.18 5.09
N GLU A 67 -8.93 -15.68 5.44
CA GLU A 67 -8.39 -15.56 6.80
C GLU A 67 -7.38 -14.41 6.92
N HIS A 68 -6.54 -14.21 5.90
CA HIS A 68 -5.40 -13.31 5.91
C HIS A 68 -5.60 -12.04 5.07
N VAL A 69 -6.57 -12.04 4.15
CA VAL A 69 -6.95 -10.91 3.30
C VAL A 69 -8.42 -10.54 3.42
N LEU A 70 -8.77 -9.33 2.95
CA LEU A 70 -10.18 -8.93 2.80
C LEU A 70 -10.71 -9.31 1.42
N TYR A 71 -12.03 -9.51 1.32
CA TYR A 71 -12.70 -9.82 0.06
C TYR A 71 -12.47 -8.69 -0.96
N PRO A 72 -11.94 -8.99 -2.16
CA PRO A 72 -11.59 -7.98 -3.13
C PRO A 72 -12.82 -7.40 -3.83
N ARG A 73 -12.84 -6.08 -3.96
CA ARG A 73 -13.87 -5.36 -4.73
C ARG A 73 -13.39 -5.15 -6.15
N SER A 74 -14.11 -5.70 -7.12
CA SER A 74 -13.71 -5.67 -8.53
C SER A 74 -14.04 -4.37 -9.26
N GLY A 75 -14.94 -3.52 -8.75
CA GLY A 75 -15.48 -2.37 -9.50
C GLY A 75 -14.42 -1.42 -10.08
N ALA A 76 -13.43 -1.02 -9.28
CA ALA A 76 -12.36 -0.13 -9.74
C ALA A 76 -11.41 -0.84 -10.72
N THR A 77 -11.08 -2.10 -10.48
CA THR A 77 -10.23 -2.93 -11.35
C THR A 77 -10.88 -3.13 -12.71
N VAL A 78 -12.17 -3.47 -12.73
CA VAL A 78 -12.97 -3.62 -13.95
C VAL A 78 -12.99 -2.29 -14.73
N ALA A 79 -13.32 -1.18 -14.07
CA ALA A 79 -13.36 0.13 -14.72
C ALA A 79 -11.99 0.57 -15.27
N ALA A 80 -10.90 0.25 -14.57
CA ALA A 80 -9.55 0.54 -15.03
C ALA A 80 -9.17 -0.28 -16.26
N LEU A 81 -9.43 -1.59 -16.23
CA LEU A 81 -9.15 -2.48 -17.36
C LEU A 81 -10.01 -2.12 -18.58
N ASP A 82 -11.28 -1.80 -18.39
CA ASP A 82 -12.20 -1.36 -19.45
C ASP A 82 -11.64 -0.16 -20.25
N VAL A 83 -11.10 0.85 -19.57
CA VAL A 83 -10.61 2.08 -20.22
C VAL A 83 -9.15 1.97 -20.70
N LEU A 84 -8.28 1.41 -19.86
CA LEU A 84 -6.83 1.51 -20.01
C LEU A 84 -6.18 0.28 -20.65
N ARG A 85 -6.90 -0.84 -20.83
CA ARG A 85 -6.32 -2.11 -21.32
C ARG A 85 -5.49 -1.99 -22.59
N ALA A 86 -5.91 -1.15 -23.55
CA ALA A 86 -5.17 -0.93 -24.80
C ALA A 86 -3.79 -0.26 -24.61
N ASN A 87 -3.53 0.32 -23.43
CA ASN A 87 -2.31 1.04 -23.08
C ASN A 87 -1.57 0.41 -21.90
N LEU A 88 -1.96 -0.80 -21.47
CA LEU A 88 -1.34 -1.52 -20.37
C LEU A 88 -0.59 -2.74 -20.91
N ASP A 89 0.70 -2.85 -20.59
CA ASP A 89 1.49 -4.04 -20.95
C ASP A 89 1.20 -5.21 -19.99
N ALA A 90 1.09 -4.90 -18.70
CA ALA A 90 0.90 -5.89 -17.63
C ALA A 90 0.27 -5.27 -16.39
N VAL A 91 -0.33 -6.12 -15.56
CA VAL A 91 -0.73 -5.80 -14.19
C VAL A 91 0.27 -6.44 -13.23
N TYR A 92 0.79 -5.64 -12.31
CA TYR A 92 1.66 -6.13 -11.24
C TYR A 92 0.81 -6.42 -10.02
N ASP A 93 0.77 -7.69 -9.65
CA ASP A 93 0.16 -8.11 -8.41
C ASP A 93 1.21 -8.11 -7.29
N VAL A 94 1.02 -7.24 -6.30
CA VAL A 94 1.99 -7.03 -5.21
C VAL A 94 1.34 -7.42 -3.89
N THR A 95 2.03 -8.27 -3.14
CA THR A 95 1.69 -8.64 -1.77
C THR A 95 2.86 -8.28 -0.86
N VAL A 96 2.56 -7.51 0.17
CA VAL A 96 3.55 -6.96 1.10
C VAL A 96 3.38 -7.67 2.44
N MET A 97 4.46 -8.26 2.93
CA MET A 97 4.53 -9.00 4.18
C MET A 97 5.57 -8.33 5.08
N TYR A 98 5.18 -8.06 6.31
CA TYR A 98 6.06 -7.44 7.30
C TYR A 98 6.52 -8.53 8.27
N SER A 99 7.83 -8.60 8.51
CA SER A 99 8.37 -9.45 9.56
C SER A 99 7.91 -8.98 10.93
N ASP A 100 8.05 -9.84 11.94
CA ASP A 100 7.70 -9.51 13.33
C ASP A 100 6.21 -9.19 13.54
N THR A 101 5.34 -9.60 12.58
CA THR A 101 3.89 -9.44 12.67
C THR A 101 3.16 -10.71 13.11
N TYR A 102 3.88 -11.62 13.77
CA TYR A 102 3.33 -12.82 14.37
C TYR A 102 3.86 -12.96 15.80
N ASP A 103 2.94 -13.13 16.74
CA ASP A 103 3.22 -13.32 18.15
C ASP A 103 3.25 -14.82 18.45
N ASN A 104 4.47 -15.36 18.59
CA ASN A 104 4.70 -16.78 18.89
C ASN A 104 4.23 -17.19 20.29
N GLU A 105 4.10 -16.26 21.24
CA GLU A 105 3.68 -16.60 22.60
C GLU A 105 2.16 -16.80 22.66
N ASN A 106 1.42 -15.88 22.04
CA ASN A 106 -0.04 -15.94 21.99
C ASN A 106 -0.59 -16.62 20.72
N GLN A 107 0.31 -17.16 19.87
CA GLN A 107 -0.02 -17.87 18.63
C GLN A 107 -1.00 -17.08 17.74
N ARG A 108 -0.76 -15.76 17.64
CA ARG A 108 -1.68 -14.83 16.97
C ARG A 108 -0.94 -13.90 16.02
N ARG A 109 -1.60 -13.58 14.91
CA ARG A 109 -1.16 -12.52 14.00
C ARG A 109 -1.30 -11.16 14.69
N LEU A 110 -0.33 -10.28 14.45
CA LEU A 110 -0.38 -8.88 14.85
C LEU A 110 -0.80 -8.01 13.65
N SER A 111 -1.39 -6.84 13.92
CA SER A 111 -1.60 -5.86 12.85
C SER A 111 -0.24 -5.44 12.27
N ALA A 112 -0.17 -5.32 10.95
CA ALA A 112 1.04 -4.82 10.33
C ALA A 112 1.35 -3.38 10.82
N PRO A 113 2.63 -2.95 10.85
CA PRO A 113 3.00 -1.62 11.34
C PRO A 113 2.51 -0.53 10.38
N SER A 114 2.10 0.61 10.92
CA SER A 114 1.90 1.82 10.10
C SER A 114 3.23 2.32 9.53
N MET A 115 3.20 3.22 8.54
CA MET A 115 4.45 3.77 7.98
C MET A 115 5.36 4.43 9.02
N PRO A 116 4.86 5.26 9.97
CA PRO A 116 5.70 5.79 11.04
C PRO A 116 6.33 4.70 11.90
N GLU A 117 5.54 3.71 12.31
CA GLU A 117 6.02 2.58 13.13
C GLU A 117 7.05 1.73 12.42
N TYR A 118 6.89 1.53 11.11
CA TYR A 118 7.90 0.87 10.30
C TYR A 118 9.20 1.68 10.26
N CYS A 119 9.12 2.99 10.07
CA CYS A 119 10.29 3.88 10.12
C CYS A 119 10.96 3.95 11.51
N GLU A 120 10.21 3.71 12.58
CA GLU A 120 10.72 3.57 13.95
C GLU A 120 11.39 2.21 14.21
N GLY A 121 11.34 1.28 13.25
CA GLY A 121 11.99 -0.02 13.34
C GLY A 121 11.15 -1.11 14.00
N LYS A 122 9.81 -0.95 14.07
CA LYS A 122 8.92 -2.02 14.60
C LYS A 122 8.90 -3.31 13.77
N SER A 123 9.45 -3.30 12.56
CA SER A 123 9.58 -4.47 11.68
C SER A 123 10.99 -4.47 11.10
N SER A 124 11.70 -5.57 11.29
CA SER A 124 13.11 -5.71 10.91
C SER A 124 13.31 -5.93 9.41
N SER A 125 12.38 -6.61 8.74
CA SER A 125 12.42 -6.82 7.29
C SER A 125 11.04 -6.74 6.62
N LEU A 126 11.07 -6.44 5.32
CA LEU A 126 9.92 -6.37 4.44
C LEU A 126 10.07 -7.42 3.34
N HIS A 127 9.06 -8.28 3.20
CA HIS A 127 9.01 -9.32 2.19
C HIS A 127 7.98 -8.92 1.13
N LEU A 128 8.41 -8.90 -0.14
CA LEU A 128 7.58 -8.53 -1.26
C LEU A 128 7.41 -9.73 -2.16
N HIS A 129 6.15 -10.12 -2.38
CA HIS A 129 5.81 -11.06 -3.44
C HIS A 129 5.18 -10.28 -4.59
N ILE A 130 5.86 -10.28 -5.74
CA ILE A 130 5.47 -9.51 -6.93
C ILE A 130 5.29 -10.48 -8.10
N LYS A 131 4.09 -10.48 -8.69
CA LYS A 131 3.78 -11.26 -9.88
C LYS A 131 3.41 -10.33 -11.03
N ARG A 132 4.17 -10.39 -12.12
CA ARG A 132 3.84 -9.68 -13.35
C ARG A 132 2.85 -10.52 -14.18
N ILE A 133 1.67 -9.98 -14.44
CA ILE A 133 0.63 -10.64 -15.22
C ILE A 133 0.46 -9.90 -16.55
N PRO A 134 0.88 -10.47 -17.69
CA PRO A 134 0.66 -9.86 -19.00
C PRO A 134 -0.82 -9.58 -19.23
N ILE A 135 -1.13 -8.46 -19.89
CA ILE A 135 -2.54 -8.06 -20.12
C ILE A 135 -3.34 -9.11 -20.90
N ASN A 136 -2.66 -9.87 -21.77
CA ASN A 136 -3.24 -10.95 -22.56
C ASN A 136 -3.75 -12.13 -21.72
N ASN A 137 -3.23 -12.29 -20.50
CA ASN A 137 -3.62 -13.37 -19.58
C ASN A 137 -4.80 -12.99 -18.68
N ILE A 138 -5.27 -11.74 -18.75
CA ILE A 138 -6.40 -11.24 -17.98
C ILE A 138 -7.67 -11.38 -18.84
N PRO A 139 -8.79 -11.92 -18.33
CA PRO A 139 -10.00 -12.06 -19.13
C PRO A 139 -10.59 -10.70 -19.58
N LEU A 140 -11.51 -10.75 -20.55
CA LEU A 140 -12.13 -9.58 -21.16
C LEU A 140 -13.49 -9.23 -20.54
N SER A 141 -14.30 -10.22 -20.17
CA SER A 141 -15.63 -9.98 -19.57
C SER A 141 -15.52 -9.47 -18.14
N VAL A 142 -16.44 -8.59 -17.75
CA VAL A 142 -16.53 -7.99 -16.41
C VAL A 142 -16.67 -9.05 -15.32
N GLU A 143 -17.50 -10.06 -15.57
CA GLU A 143 -17.78 -11.18 -14.68
C GLU A 143 -16.51 -12.02 -14.51
N GLN A 144 -15.84 -12.33 -15.62
CA GLN A 144 -14.60 -13.10 -15.62
C GLN A 144 -13.45 -12.36 -14.93
N VAL A 145 -13.34 -11.04 -15.10
CA VAL A 145 -12.35 -10.21 -14.37
C VAL A 145 -12.62 -10.25 -12.87
N SER A 146 -13.88 -10.25 -12.45
CA SER A 146 -14.25 -10.34 -11.04
C SER A 146 -13.86 -11.71 -10.44
N SER A 147 -14.08 -12.80 -11.19
CA SER A 147 -13.64 -14.15 -10.80
C SER A 147 -12.12 -14.25 -10.76
N TRP A 148 -11.43 -13.78 -11.80
CA TRP A 148 -9.97 -13.75 -11.86
C TRP A 148 -9.36 -12.98 -10.68
N LEU A 149 -9.94 -11.83 -10.32
CA LEU A 149 -9.49 -11.06 -9.17
C LEU A 149 -9.69 -11.83 -7.86
N TYR A 150 -10.81 -12.54 -7.71
CA TYR A 150 -11.04 -13.41 -6.57
C TYR A 150 -9.99 -14.52 -6.48
N ASP A 151 -9.70 -15.21 -7.59
CA ASP A 151 -8.68 -16.27 -7.63
C ASP A 151 -7.27 -15.75 -7.28
N ARG A 152 -6.99 -14.47 -7.59
CA ARG A 152 -5.76 -13.82 -7.15
C ARG A 152 -5.71 -13.60 -5.66
N PHE A 153 -6.84 -13.27 -5.03
CA PHE A 153 -6.91 -13.14 -3.58
C PHE A 153 -6.87 -14.49 -2.86
N VAL A 154 -7.42 -15.56 -3.44
CA VAL A 154 -7.23 -16.94 -2.94
C VAL A 154 -5.75 -17.27 -2.85
N GLU A 155 -4.98 -16.99 -3.90
CA GLU A 155 -3.54 -17.25 -3.90
C GLU A 155 -2.79 -16.39 -2.87
N LYS A 156 -3.17 -15.12 -2.71
CA LYS A 156 -2.59 -14.25 -1.67
C LYS A 156 -2.87 -14.75 -0.27
N ASP A 157 -4.10 -15.20 -0.02
CA ASP A 157 -4.49 -15.74 1.28
C ASP A 157 -3.65 -16.98 1.63
N ARG A 158 -3.42 -17.85 0.64
CA ARG A 158 -2.55 -19.03 0.76
C ARG A 158 -1.09 -18.65 1.06
N ILE A 159 -0.52 -17.70 0.32
CA ILE A 159 0.88 -17.25 0.51
C ILE A 159 1.06 -16.61 1.89
N LEU A 160 0.09 -15.79 2.33
CA LEU A 160 0.12 -15.20 3.66
C LEU A 160 -0.02 -16.25 4.76
N GLY A 161 -0.89 -17.25 4.58
CA GLY A 161 -1.00 -18.38 5.49
C GLY A 161 0.34 -19.10 5.66
N GLN A 162 0.99 -19.45 4.54
CA GLN A 162 2.32 -20.07 4.56
C GLN A 162 3.37 -19.17 5.24
N PHE A 163 3.34 -17.87 4.99
CA PHE A 163 4.25 -16.91 5.64
C PHE A 163 4.07 -16.91 7.15
N TYR A 164 2.84 -16.92 7.65
CA TYR A 164 2.54 -16.91 9.09
C TYR A 164 2.79 -18.26 9.77
N GLU A 165 2.44 -19.37 9.13
CA GLU A 165 2.79 -20.73 9.59
C GLU A 165 4.32 -20.89 9.69
N TYR A 166 5.06 -20.38 8.70
CA TYR A 166 6.52 -20.42 8.72
C TYR A 166 7.11 -19.57 9.85
N ALA A 167 6.56 -18.36 10.08
CA ALA A 167 6.96 -17.49 11.18
C ALA A 167 6.76 -18.13 12.57
N GLN A 168 5.71 -18.94 12.71
CA GLN A 168 5.40 -19.71 13.93
C GLN A 168 6.45 -20.78 14.22
N SER A 169 7.03 -21.40 13.18
CA SER A 169 7.91 -22.57 13.31
C SER A 169 9.36 -22.27 13.78
N SER A 170 9.69 -21.03 14.16
CA SER A 170 10.99 -20.60 14.72
C SER A 170 12.24 -20.79 13.82
N SER A 171 12.14 -21.42 12.66
CA SER A 171 13.27 -21.70 11.75
C SER A 171 13.44 -20.67 10.63
N PHE A 172 13.07 -19.42 10.88
CA PHE A 172 13.19 -18.36 9.87
C PHE A 172 14.65 -18.06 9.50
N LYS A 173 15.12 -18.64 8.39
CA LYS A 173 16.16 -18.06 7.54
C LYS A 173 15.46 -17.50 6.31
N SER A 174 15.73 -16.22 6.00
CA SER A 174 15.17 -15.53 4.83
C SER A 174 15.46 -16.20 3.48
N SER A 175 16.25 -17.27 3.45
CA SER A 175 16.58 -18.10 2.28
C SER A 175 15.46 -19.07 1.86
N ASP A 176 14.48 -19.35 2.72
CA ASP A 176 13.64 -20.55 2.54
C ASP A 176 12.29 -20.27 1.86
N ILE A 177 11.92 -18.99 1.70
CA ILE A 177 10.75 -18.59 0.90
C ILE A 177 11.22 -18.28 -0.52
N ILE A 178 11.36 -19.33 -1.35
CA ILE A 178 11.57 -19.18 -2.79
C ILE A 178 10.20 -18.97 -3.44
N ILE A 179 9.83 -17.72 -3.70
CA ILE A 179 8.71 -17.39 -4.60
C ILE A 179 9.27 -16.52 -5.75
N ASP A 180 9.82 -17.22 -6.74
CA ASP A 180 10.20 -16.76 -8.08
C ASP A 180 11.32 -15.70 -8.17
N GLU A 181 12.16 -15.84 -9.20
CA GLU A 181 13.53 -15.30 -9.33
C GLU A 181 13.69 -13.77 -9.17
N THR A 182 14.08 -13.32 -7.97
CA THR A 182 15.20 -12.38 -7.82
C THR A 182 15.90 -12.69 -6.51
N ASP A 183 16.84 -13.64 -6.55
CA ASP A 183 17.57 -14.21 -5.41
C ASP A 183 18.61 -13.24 -4.79
N ARG A 184 18.29 -11.94 -4.79
CA ARG A 184 19.12 -10.90 -4.19
C ARG A 184 18.23 -10.03 -3.33
N PRO A 185 18.43 -9.97 -2.00
CA PRO A 185 17.89 -8.86 -1.25
C PRO A 185 18.37 -7.59 -1.95
N LEU A 186 17.44 -6.75 -2.41
CA LEU A 186 17.74 -5.40 -2.87
C LEU A 186 18.24 -4.63 -1.65
N ARG A 187 19.50 -4.86 -1.28
CA ARG A 187 20.26 -3.99 -0.39
C ARG A 187 20.52 -2.74 -1.21
N VAL A 188 19.56 -1.83 -1.18
CA VAL A 188 19.78 -0.45 -1.63
C VAL A 188 20.67 0.19 -0.57
N THR A 189 21.96 -0.14 -0.61
CA THR A 189 22.97 0.66 0.07
C THR A 189 23.00 1.97 -0.68
N LEU A 190 22.41 3.02 -0.12
CA LEU A 190 22.51 4.37 -0.67
C LEU A 190 24.02 4.67 -0.85
N PRO A 191 24.52 4.77 -2.09
CA PRO A 191 25.94 4.95 -2.29
C PRO A 191 26.32 6.31 -1.74
N LEU A 192 27.27 6.34 -0.79
CA LEU A 192 27.68 7.56 -0.09
C LEU A 192 28.02 8.71 -1.05
N LYS A 193 28.52 8.40 -2.25
CA LYS A 193 28.86 9.37 -3.30
C LYS A 193 27.65 10.09 -3.90
N GLU A 194 26.51 9.40 -4.03
CA GLU A 194 25.28 10.01 -4.55
C GLU A 194 24.56 10.82 -3.46
N THR A 195 24.62 10.35 -2.20
CA THR A 195 24.05 11.10 -1.07
C THR A 195 24.93 12.25 -0.61
N PHE A 196 26.23 12.25 -0.92
CA PHE A 196 27.17 13.29 -0.50
C PHE A 196 26.70 14.69 -0.91
N PHE A 197 26.36 14.90 -2.19
CA PHE A 197 25.94 16.22 -2.67
C PHE A 197 24.65 16.69 -2.00
N ALA A 198 23.65 15.81 -1.88
CA ALA A 198 22.40 16.13 -1.19
C ALA A 198 22.65 16.45 0.30
N CYS A 199 23.45 15.64 0.99
CA CYS A 199 23.83 15.88 2.38
C CYS A 199 24.60 17.18 2.55
N THR A 200 25.56 17.49 1.67
CA THR A 200 26.32 18.75 1.72
C THR A 200 25.43 19.96 1.43
N PHE A 201 24.51 19.86 0.48
CA PHE A 201 23.57 20.93 0.15
C PHE A 201 22.61 21.20 1.31
N ILE A 202 22.03 20.14 1.89
CA ILE A 202 21.14 20.28 3.06
C ILE A 202 21.93 20.81 4.26
N SER A 203 23.15 20.31 4.49
CA SER A 203 24.01 20.79 5.58
C SER A 203 24.41 22.25 5.38
N MET A 204 24.72 22.68 4.15
CA MET A 204 25.05 24.06 3.82
C MET A 204 23.83 24.98 3.93
N ALA A 205 22.64 24.52 3.52
CA ALA A 205 21.40 25.27 3.65
C ALA A 205 20.95 25.40 5.12
N THR A 206 21.23 24.39 5.96
CA THR A 206 20.85 24.38 7.39
C THR A 206 21.93 24.96 8.30
N ALA A 207 23.19 25.04 7.87
CA ALA A 207 24.31 25.59 8.64
C ALA A 207 24.10 27.04 9.10
N PRO A 208 23.59 28.00 8.30
CA PRO A 208 23.32 29.36 8.77
C PRO A 208 22.29 29.39 9.90
N PHE A 209 21.29 28.52 9.86
CA PHE A 209 20.24 28.43 10.89
C PHE A 209 20.77 27.84 12.20
N LEU A 210 21.75 26.94 12.15
CA LEU A 210 22.32 26.30 13.34
C LEU A 210 23.53 27.06 13.92
N LEU A 211 24.39 27.62 13.07
CA LEU A 211 25.65 28.23 13.47
C LEU A 211 25.50 29.71 13.87
N THR A 212 24.57 30.46 13.28
CA THR A 212 24.38 31.87 13.63
C THR A 212 23.43 32.04 14.81
N SER A 213 23.74 33.00 15.70
CA SER A 213 22.89 33.30 16.86
C SER A 213 21.49 33.77 16.45
N GLN A 214 21.40 34.54 15.36
CA GLN A 214 20.13 35.01 14.77
C GLN A 214 19.33 33.85 14.14
N GLY A 215 20.01 32.95 13.42
CA GLY A 215 19.39 31.76 12.83
C GLY A 215 18.77 30.82 13.87
N ARG A 216 19.48 30.58 14.99
CA ARG A 216 18.97 29.75 16.10
C ARG A 216 17.72 30.36 16.74
N GLN A 217 17.70 31.68 16.95
CA GLN A 217 16.52 32.37 17.47
C GLN A 217 15.34 32.28 16.49
N MET A 218 15.58 32.40 15.18
CA MET A 218 14.53 32.30 14.17
C MET A 218 14.00 30.87 14.04
N TYR A 219 14.87 29.86 14.09
CA TYR A 219 14.50 28.44 14.08
C TYR A 219 13.60 28.06 15.26
N TRP A 220 13.99 28.41 16.49
CA TRP A 220 13.17 28.13 17.67
C TRP A 220 11.83 28.88 17.64
N LYS A 221 11.81 30.14 17.16
CA LYS A 221 10.56 30.90 16.98
C LYS A 221 9.63 30.25 15.94
N ILE A 222 10.16 29.80 14.80
CA ILE A 222 9.38 29.10 13.77
C ILE A 222 8.81 27.79 14.32
N TRP A 223 9.56 27.04 15.12
CA TRP A 223 9.06 25.82 15.76
C TRP A 223 7.98 26.11 16.83
N ALA A 224 8.21 27.12 17.67
CA ALA A 224 7.32 27.50 18.76
C ALA A 224 5.99 28.11 18.26
N PHE A 225 6.01 28.90 17.18
CA PHE A 225 4.82 29.53 16.63
C PHE A 225 4.20 28.76 15.46
N GLY A 226 5.02 28.08 14.64
CA GLY A 226 4.57 27.36 13.46
C GLY A 226 3.70 26.15 13.79
N THR A 227 4.03 25.39 14.83
CA THR A 227 3.24 24.21 15.23
C THR A 227 1.85 24.58 15.74
N PRO A 228 1.67 25.57 16.64
CA PRO A 228 0.34 26.08 17.02
C PRO A 228 -0.44 26.66 15.85
N ILE A 229 0.20 27.44 14.96
CA ILE A 229 -0.45 28.05 13.79
C ILE A 229 -0.93 26.97 12.82
N CYS A 230 -0.12 25.95 12.55
CA CYS A 230 -0.54 24.79 11.74
C CYS A 230 -1.70 24.04 12.41
N TYR A 231 -1.66 23.84 13.72
CA TYR A 231 -2.78 23.22 14.45
C TYR A 231 -4.07 24.05 14.37
N LEU A 232 -3.95 25.37 14.49
CA LEU A 232 -5.08 26.30 14.41
C LEU A 232 -5.65 26.36 12.98
N TRP A 233 -4.77 26.39 11.98
CA TRP A 233 -5.12 26.31 10.56
C TRP A 233 -5.84 25.00 10.24
N MET A 234 -5.30 23.86 10.68
CA MET A 234 -5.95 22.56 10.51
C MET A 234 -7.31 22.53 11.20
N LYS A 235 -7.47 23.09 12.41
CA LYS A 235 -8.78 23.15 13.09
C LYS A 235 -9.80 24.05 12.38
N LEU A 236 -9.37 25.20 11.85
CA LEU A 236 -10.24 26.14 11.15
C LEU A 236 -10.70 25.59 9.79
N PHE A 237 -9.81 24.91 9.07
CA PHE A 237 -10.11 24.42 7.72
C PHE A 237 -10.53 22.94 7.64
N SER A 238 -10.35 22.15 8.71
CA SER A 238 -10.88 20.77 8.80
C SER A 238 -12.40 20.73 9.03
N LYS A 239 -13.03 21.80 9.50
CA LYS A 239 -14.48 21.87 9.74
C LYS A 239 -15.30 22.39 8.55
N ALA A 240 -14.64 22.78 7.46
CA ALA A 240 -15.28 23.34 6.27
C ALA A 240 -15.53 22.29 5.16
N ARG A 241 -15.65 21.00 5.49
CA ARG A 241 -15.94 19.96 4.51
C ARG A 241 -16.82 18.84 5.07
#